data_AF-A0A954NTG3-F1
#
_entry.id   AF-A0A954NTG3-F1
#
_cell.length_a   1.000
_cell.length_b   1.000
_cell.length_c   1.000
_cell.angle_alpha   90.00
_cell.angle_beta   90.00
_cell.angle_gamma   90.00
#
_symmetry.space_group_name_H-M   'P 1'
#
loop_
_entity.id
_entity.type
_entity.pdbx_description
1 polymer ?
#
loop_
_entity_poly.entity_id
_entity_poly.type
_entity_poly.pdbx_seq_one_letter_code
_entity_poly.pdbx_strand_id
1 'polypeptide(L)'
;LDWQTAQAIDLAGRDVLDAVRTSVYPKVIDCPDPKKTAGTLDAVAGDGIQLKARARVTVRTNIRQLIGGATEETVIARVGQGIVQAIGSTPSYATVLENPDMISQTVLNQGLEAQTAFEIVSIDIADIDVGDNIGARLQADQAEADMRVAQARAEQKRAEAIAREQEMVAQTQANRAEVVLAEAEVPEAIASAFRENRLGLLDYYELKNVQADTKMRSAIAGERDEVAPSADMTSR
;
A
#
# COMPACT_ATOMS: atom_id res chain seq x y z
N LEU A 1 23.08 25.63 48.89
CA LEU A 1 24.03 24.67 48.31
C LEU A 1 25.07 24.38 49.37
N ASP A 2 25.27 23.13 49.75
CA ASP A 2 26.34 22.72 50.63
C ASP A 2 27.67 22.59 49.87
N TRP A 3 28.79 22.65 50.60
CA TRP A 3 30.12 22.66 50.00
C TRP A 3 30.45 21.39 49.19
N GLN A 4 29.97 20.22 49.65
CA GLN A 4 30.24 18.95 48.99
C GLN A 4 29.55 18.86 47.62
N THR A 5 28.29 19.28 47.55
CA THR A 5 27.56 19.33 46.27
C THR A 5 28.20 20.33 45.31
N ALA A 6 28.63 21.51 45.79
CA ALA A 6 29.31 22.50 44.95
C ALA A 6 30.62 21.96 44.36
N GLN A 7 31.45 21.31 45.20
CA GLN A 7 32.70 20.70 44.77
C GLN A 7 32.48 19.57 43.76
N ALA A 8 31.44 18.76 43.95
CA ALA A 8 31.14 17.65 43.04
C ALA A 8 30.67 18.14 41.67
N ILE A 9 29.91 19.25 41.62
CA ILE A 9 29.48 19.90 40.36
C ILE A 9 30.69 20.45 39.61
N ASP A 10 31.58 21.17 40.32
CA ASP A 10 32.80 21.74 39.75
C ASP A 10 33.74 20.64 39.21
N LEU A 11 33.92 19.55 39.98
CA LEU A 11 34.72 18.40 39.56
C LEU A 11 34.13 17.67 38.34
N ALA A 12 32.80 17.66 38.19
CA ALA A 12 32.12 17.13 37.02
C ALA A 12 32.26 18.04 35.77
N GLY A 13 32.97 19.17 35.88
CA GLY A 13 33.18 20.13 34.79
C GLY A 13 31.93 20.92 34.43
N ARG A 14 30.99 21.09 35.37
CA ARG A 14 29.79 21.91 35.21
C ARG A 14 29.98 23.24 35.95
N ASP A 15 29.50 24.32 35.35
CA ASP A 15 29.57 25.63 35.98
C ASP A 15 28.55 25.75 37.13
N VAL A 16 29.07 25.77 38.36
CA VAL A 16 28.27 25.91 39.59
C VAL A 16 27.51 27.24 39.60
N LEU A 17 28.11 28.32 39.10
CA LEU A 17 27.48 29.64 39.07
C LEU A 17 26.31 29.64 38.09
N ASP A 18 26.49 29.07 36.90
CA ASP A 18 25.42 28.97 35.90
C ASP A 18 24.26 28.10 36.40
N ALA A 19 24.56 26.98 37.05
CA ALA A 19 23.57 26.11 37.66
C ALA A 19 22.75 26.82 38.76
N VAL A 20 23.40 27.60 39.62
CA VAL A 20 22.70 28.38 40.67
C VAL A 20 21.88 29.50 40.05
N ARG A 21 22.44 30.23 39.06
CA ARG A 21 21.72 31.29 38.35
C ARG A 21 20.46 30.77 37.68
N THR A 22 20.57 29.66 36.96
CA THR A 22 19.43 29.04 36.26
C THR A 22 18.43 28.39 37.22
N SER A 23 18.86 28.07 38.45
CA SER A 23 17.95 27.65 39.53
C SER A 23 17.09 28.80 40.05
N VAL A 24 17.61 30.04 40.06
CA VAL A 24 16.89 31.24 40.51
C VAL A 24 16.10 31.90 39.36
N TYR A 25 16.73 32.02 38.20
CA TYR A 25 16.18 32.64 36.99
C TYR A 25 16.01 31.55 35.93
N PRO A 26 14.78 31.10 35.65
CA PRO A 26 14.53 30.09 34.64
C PRO A 26 15.10 30.48 33.27
N LYS A 27 15.64 29.49 32.57
CA LYS A 27 16.19 29.63 31.21
C LYS A 27 15.16 29.16 30.21
N VAL A 28 15.04 29.86 29.08
CA VAL A 28 14.17 29.47 27.96
C VAL A 28 15.00 28.71 26.93
N ILE A 29 14.50 27.57 26.49
CA ILE A 29 15.11 26.70 25.48
C ILE A 29 14.09 26.51 24.34
N ASP A 30 14.51 26.74 23.11
CA ASP A 30 13.66 26.48 21.94
C ASP A 30 13.69 24.98 21.57
N CYS A 31 12.51 24.44 21.25
CA CYS A 31 12.28 23.06 20.82
C CYS A 31 11.52 23.08 19.48
N PRO A 32 12.14 22.64 18.36
CA PRO A 32 13.47 22.05 18.24
C PRO A 32 14.60 23.10 18.28
N ASP A 33 15.83 22.66 18.59
CA ASP A 33 16.99 23.55 18.68
C ASP A 33 17.29 24.20 17.31
N PRO A 34 17.19 25.53 17.18
CA PRO A 34 17.37 26.24 15.90
C PRO A 34 18.78 26.09 15.32
N LYS A 35 19.77 25.67 16.11
CA LYS A 35 21.15 25.45 15.65
C LYS A 35 21.36 24.06 15.04
N LYS A 36 20.52 23.08 15.38
CA LYS A 36 20.71 21.67 15.01
C LYS A 36 19.71 21.19 13.96
N THR A 37 18.52 21.77 13.91
CA THR A 37 17.44 21.34 13.01
C THR A 37 16.80 22.54 12.33
N ALA A 38 16.61 22.43 11.02
CA ALA A 38 15.96 23.45 10.22
C ALA A 38 14.43 23.39 10.42
N GLY A 39 13.93 23.96 11.51
CA GLY A 39 12.60 24.58 11.44
C GLY A 39 11.62 24.18 12.52
N THR A 40 11.12 22.95 12.55
CA THR A 40 9.87 22.64 13.27
C THR A 40 9.78 21.19 13.73
N LEU A 41 8.93 20.94 14.72
CA LEU A 41 8.47 19.61 15.09
C LEU A 41 7.31 19.24 14.16
N ASP A 42 7.54 18.28 13.28
CA ASP A 42 6.54 17.86 12.30
C ASP A 42 5.76 16.66 12.83
N ALA A 43 4.43 16.76 12.82
CA ALA A 43 3.51 15.70 13.24
C ALA A 43 2.29 15.66 12.33
N VAL A 44 1.59 14.52 12.27
CA VAL A 44 0.38 14.35 11.44
C VAL A 44 -0.79 14.07 12.37
N ALA A 45 -1.86 14.86 12.25
CA ALA A 45 -3.09 14.67 13.01
C ALA A 45 -3.91 13.49 12.46
N GLY A 46 -4.95 13.05 13.18
CA GLY A 46 -5.77 11.90 12.78
C GLY A 46 -6.48 12.04 11.43
N ASP A 47 -6.69 13.25 10.95
CA ASP A 47 -7.25 13.56 9.62
C ASP A 47 -6.21 13.57 8.48
N GLY A 48 -4.96 13.23 8.78
CA GLY A 48 -3.88 13.11 7.80
C GLY A 48 -3.24 14.44 7.41
N ILE A 49 -3.54 15.53 8.12
CA ILE A 49 -2.94 16.84 7.88
C ILE A 49 -1.69 17.00 8.73
N GLN A 50 -0.61 17.43 8.10
CA GLN A 50 0.66 17.72 8.78
C GLN A 50 0.57 19.06 9.52
N LEU A 51 1.06 19.08 10.74
CA LEU A 51 1.28 20.28 11.54
C LEU A 51 2.76 20.42 11.87
N LYS A 52 3.25 21.65 11.80
CA LYS A 52 4.63 22.03 12.08
C LYS A 52 4.64 22.94 13.28
N ALA A 53 5.09 22.44 14.42
CA ALA A 53 5.05 23.16 15.69
C ALA A 53 6.43 23.66 16.11
N ARG A 54 6.47 24.79 16.83
CA ARG A 54 7.63 25.25 17.59
C ARG A 54 7.21 25.48 19.02
N ALA A 55 8.02 25.04 19.97
CA ALA A 55 7.77 25.23 21.38
C ALA A 55 8.95 25.93 22.08
N ARG A 56 8.64 26.65 23.14
CA ARG A 56 9.60 27.22 24.08
C ARG A 56 9.42 26.52 25.42
N VAL A 57 10.50 25.94 25.90
CA VAL A 57 10.52 25.23 27.18
C VAL A 57 11.23 26.11 28.19
N THR A 58 10.52 26.51 29.24
CA THR A 58 11.12 27.22 30.36
C THR A 58 11.59 26.20 31.38
N VAL A 59 12.90 26.13 31.60
CA VAL A 59 13.51 25.17 32.52
C VAL A 59 14.23 25.85 33.67
N ARG A 60 14.27 25.17 34.81
CA ARG A 60 15.05 25.53 35.98
C ARG A 60 16.06 24.43 36.26
N THR A 61 17.26 24.76 36.72
CA THR A 61 18.24 23.73 37.09
C THR A 61 17.84 23.04 38.39
N ASN A 62 17.76 21.70 38.35
CA ASN A 62 17.60 20.88 39.54
C ASN A 62 18.98 20.55 40.12
N ILE A 63 19.41 21.36 41.09
CA ILE A 63 20.72 21.26 41.74
C ILE A 63 21.00 19.85 42.29
N ARG A 64 19.99 19.14 42.78
CA ARG A 64 20.16 17.80 43.37
C ARG A 64 20.45 16.73 42.32
N GLN A 65 19.97 16.91 41.10
CA GLN A 65 20.11 15.96 39.98
C GLN A 65 21.06 16.47 38.89
N LEU A 66 21.80 17.54 39.17
CA LEU A 66 22.72 18.13 38.21
C LEU A 66 23.88 17.18 37.85
N ILE A 67 24.30 16.34 38.80
CA ILE A 67 25.31 15.30 38.60
C ILE A 67 24.58 13.99 38.26
N GLY A 68 24.81 13.48 37.05
CA GLY A 68 24.21 12.25 36.54
C GLY A 68 22.84 12.41 35.89
N GLY A 69 22.20 13.58 35.98
CA GLY A 69 20.98 13.90 35.26
C GLY A 69 21.22 14.16 33.76
N ALA A 70 20.21 13.88 32.95
CA ALA A 70 20.24 14.15 31.52
C ALA A 70 20.32 15.66 31.21
N THR A 71 20.99 16.01 30.11
CA THR A 71 21.26 17.40 29.69
C THR A 71 20.08 18.03 28.93
N GLU A 72 20.22 19.31 28.57
CA GLU A 72 19.22 20.07 27.79
C GLU A 72 18.79 19.35 26.50
N GLU A 73 19.72 18.65 25.84
CA GLU A 73 19.44 17.90 24.61
C GLU A 73 18.39 16.80 24.82
N THR A 74 18.46 16.10 25.96
CA THR A 74 17.50 15.06 26.30
C THR A 74 16.14 15.66 26.64
N VAL A 75 16.11 16.84 27.29
CA VAL A 75 14.86 17.56 27.57
C VAL A 75 14.19 17.97 26.25
N ILE A 76 14.94 18.56 25.32
CA ILE A 76 14.43 18.94 24.00
C ILE A 76 13.87 17.72 23.26
N ALA A 77 14.59 16.59 23.26
CA ALA A 77 14.15 15.37 22.59
C ALA A 77 12.85 14.79 23.20
N ARG A 78 12.77 14.74 24.54
CA ARG A 78 11.59 14.23 25.25
C ARG A 78 10.36 15.12 25.07
N VAL A 79 10.54 16.44 25.19
CA VAL A 79 9.46 17.41 24.93
C VAL A 79 9.02 17.34 23.46
N GLY A 80 9.97 17.25 22.52
CA GLY A 80 9.68 17.09 21.11
C GLY A 80 8.86 15.83 20.82
N GLN A 81 9.24 14.69 21.41
CA GLN A 81 8.46 13.45 21.30
C GLN A 81 7.06 13.59 21.88
N GLY A 82 6.93 14.21 23.06
CA GLY A 82 5.64 14.45 23.70
C GLY A 82 4.72 15.32 22.83
N ILE A 83 5.26 16.36 22.20
CA ILE A 83 4.51 17.26 21.31
C ILE A 83 4.01 16.51 20.07
N VAL A 84 4.90 15.75 19.41
CA VAL A 84 4.55 14.95 18.23
C VAL A 84 3.44 13.95 18.56
N GLN A 85 3.53 13.30 19.73
CA GLN A 85 2.53 12.36 20.20
C GLN A 85 1.19 13.03 20.51
N ALA A 86 1.20 14.20 21.15
CA ALA A 86 -0.01 14.95 21.47
C ALA A 86 -0.77 15.38 20.20
N ILE A 87 -0.04 15.87 19.19
CA ILE A 87 -0.62 16.22 17.88
C ILE A 87 -1.21 14.96 17.21
N GLY A 88 -0.45 13.86 17.15
CA GLY A 88 -0.89 12.62 16.52
C GLY A 88 -2.07 11.94 17.21
N SER A 89 -2.29 12.24 18.49
CA SER A 89 -3.43 11.71 19.26
C SER A 89 -4.71 12.53 19.09
N THR A 90 -4.63 13.66 18.39
CA THR A 90 -5.78 14.55 18.15
C THR A 90 -6.52 14.13 16.88
N PRO A 91 -7.86 14.06 16.88
CA PRO A 91 -8.62 13.58 15.73
C PRO A 91 -8.52 14.49 14.50
N SER A 92 -8.34 15.79 14.69
CA SER A 92 -8.23 16.76 13.59
C SER A 92 -7.22 17.86 13.88
N TYR A 93 -6.57 18.38 12.83
CA TYR A 93 -5.67 19.54 12.93
C TYR A 93 -6.39 20.79 13.46
N ALA A 94 -7.70 20.93 13.18
CA ALA A 94 -8.49 22.08 13.61
C ALA A 94 -8.54 22.20 15.14
N THR A 95 -8.68 21.07 15.84
CA THR A 95 -8.69 21.03 17.31
C THR A 95 -7.37 21.51 17.91
N VAL A 96 -6.26 21.24 17.25
CA VAL A 96 -4.94 21.73 17.66
C VAL A 96 -4.83 23.24 17.48
N LEU A 97 -5.36 23.78 16.38
CA LEU A 97 -5.36 25.22 16.10
C LEU A 97 -6.32 26.00 17.01
N GLU A 98 -7.45 25.40 17.39
CA GLU A 98 -8.42 26.02 18.30
C GLU A 98 -7.84 26.19 19.72
N ASN A 99 -7.04 25.22 20.18
CA ASN A 99 -6.45 25.25 21.51
C ASN A 99 -5.04 24.62 21.54
N PRO A 100 -3.98 25.39 21.20
CA PRO A 100 -2.61 24.88 21.19
C PRO A 100 -2.10 24.52 22.61
N ASP A 101 -2.67 25.11 23.66
CA ASP A 101 -2.30 24.84 25.05
C ASP A 101 -2.64 23.41 25.49
N MET A 102 -3.53 22.70 24.79
CA MET A 102 -3.78 21.29 25.08
C MET A 102 -2.55 20.42 24.85
N ILE A 103 -1.68 20.80 23.89
CA ILE A 103 -0.42 20.08 23.63
C ILE A 103 0.46 20.18 24.88
N SER A 104 0.69 21.38 25.38
CA SER A 104 1.59 21.60 26.52
C SER A 104 1.11 20.91 27.78
N GLN A 105 -0.20 20.96 28.08
CA GLN A 105 -0.78 20.24 29.21
C GLN A 105 -0.61 18.72 29.08
N THR A 106 -0.86 18.17 27.90
CA THR A 106 -0.70 16.73 27.63
C THR A 106 0.74 16.30 27.81
N VAL A 107 1.69 17.10 27.35
CA VAL A 107 3.14 16.85 27.45
C VAL A 107 3.63 16.95 28.90
N LEU A 108 3.18 17.97 29.66
CA LEU A 108 3.53 18.14 31.07
C LEU A 108 3.03 16.96 31.92
N ASN A 109 1.83 16.44 31.63
CA ASN A 109 1.25 15.29 32.34
C ASN A 109 2.03 13.98 32.15
N GLN A 110 2.91 13.87 31.16
CA GLN A 110 3.72 12.67 30.92
C GLN A 110 4.93 12.55 31.87
N GLY A 111 5.22 13.57 32.68
CA GLY A 111 6.30 13.48 33.68
C GLY A 111 7.70 13.39 33.08
N LEU A 112 7.99 14.24 32.09
CA LEU A 112 9.24 14.21 31.31
C LEU A 112 10.53 14.53 32.11
N GLU A 113 10.37 15.04 33.32
CA GLU A 113 11.43 15.53 34.20
C GLU A 113 12.24 14.42 34.87
N ALA A 114 11.73 13.18 34.88
CA ALA A 114 12.38 12.08 35.57
C ALA A 114 13.83 11.86 35.08
N GLN A 115 14.79 11.94 36.00
CA GLN A 115 16.22 11.73 35.75
C GLN A 115 16.88 12.79 34.85
N THR A 116 16.35 14.01 34.81
CA THR A 116 16.95 15.13 34.08
C THR A 116 17.61 16.12 35.04
N ALA A 117 18.63 16.84 34.59
CA ALA A 117 19.28 17.89 35.37
C ALA A 117 18.44 19.17 35.49
N PHE A 118 17.25 19.18 34.87
CA PHE A 118 16.37 20.33 34.73
C PHE A 118 14.95 19.98 35.21
N GLU A 119 14.26 20.97 35.74
CA GLU A 119 12.84 20.93 36.05
C GLU A 119 12.12 21.79 35.02
N ILE A 120 11.01 21.30 34.46
CA ILE A 120 10.26 21.98 33.42
C ILE A 120 9.20 22.85 34.10
N VAL A 121 9.37 24.17 34.01
CA VAL A 121 8.43 25.13 34.59
C VAL A 121 7.21 25.32 33.68
N SER A 122 7.45 25.49 32.38
CA SER A 122 6.39 25.63 31.37
C SER A 122 6.85 25.12 30.02
N ILE A 123 5.88 24.72 29.20
CA ILE A 123 6.05 24.44 27.78
C ILE A 123 5.04 25.34 27.06
N ASP A 124 5.53 26.29 26.30
CA ASP A 124 4.70 27.26 25.59
C ASP A 124 4.82 26.98 24.08
N ILE A 125 3.70 26.84 23.37
CA ILE A 125 3.75 26.67 21.92
C ILE A 125 3.94 28.04 21.27
N ALA A 126 5.08 28.24 20.63
CA ALA A 126 5.46 29.51 20.02
C ALA A 126 4.79 29.72 18.65
N ASP A 127 4.62 28.64 17.88
CA ASP A 127 4.09 28.71 16.52
C ASP A 127 3.53 27.34 16.09
N ILE A 128 2.46 27.33 15.29
CA ILE A 128 1.90 26.12 14.65
C ILE A 128 1.48 26.46 13.22
N ASP A 129 2.16 25.86 12.25
CA ASP A 129 1.82 25.97 10.84
C ASP A 129 1.13 24.69 10.33
N VAL A 130 0.19 24.87 9.39
CA VAL A 130 -0.41 23.76 8.64
C VAL A 130 0.48 23.44 7.44
N GLY A 131 0.89 22.18 7.34
CA GLY A 131 1.72 21.64 6.27
C GLY A 131 0.92 20.91 5.20
N ASP A 132 1.50 19.83 4.67
CA ASP A 132 0.91 19.05 3.60
C ASP A 132 -0.26 18.18 4.10
N ASN A 133 -1.24 17.95 3.23
CA ASN A 133 -2.26 16.94 3.45
C ASN A 133 -1.72 15.56 3.02
N ILE A 134 -1.03 14.90 3.96
CA ILE A 134 -0.44 13.57 3.77
C ILE A 134 -1.53 12.53 3.51
N GLY A 135 -2.68 12.65 4.18
CA GLY A 135 -3.82 11.76 4.01
C GLY A 135 -4.34 11.74 2.58
N ALA A 136 -4.58 12.91 1.99
CA ALA A 136 -5.03 13.04 0.60
C ALA A 136 -3.97 12.51 -0.39
N ARG A 137 -2.69 12.78 -0.13
CA ARG A 137 -1.60 12.26 -0.97
C ARG A 137 -1.54 10.73 -0.94
N LEU A 138 -1.54 10.13 0.24
CA LEU A 138 -1.54 8.67 0.40
C LEU A 138 -2.78 8.03 -0.24
N GLN A 139 -3.95 8.66 -0.14
CA GLN A 139 -5.16 8.19 -0.81
C GLN A 139 -5.04 8.23 -2.34
N ALA A 140 -4.45 9.29 -2.90
CA ALA A 140 -4.19 9.38 -4.34
C ALA A 140 -3.18 8.31 -4.80
N ASP A 141 -2.09 8.13 -4.05
CA ASP A 141 -1.07 7.13 -4.33
C ASP A 141 -1.66 5.70 -4.28
N GLN A 142 -2.53 5.43 -3.30
CA GLN A 142 -3.23 4.15 -3.20
C GLN A 142 -4.19 3.93 -4.37
N ALA A 143 -4.95 4.96 -4.76
CA ALA A 143 -5.86 4.87 -5.90
C ALA A 143 -5.10 4.61 -7.22
N GLU A 144 -3.93 5.22 -7.39
CA GLU A 144 -3.07 4.96 -8.55
C GLU A 144 -2.53 3.53 -8.54
N ALA A 145 -2.08 3.03 -7.39
CA ALA A 145 -1.64 1.65 -7.25
C ALA A 145 -2.78 0.66 -7.56
N ASP A 146 -3.98 0.90 -7.04
CA ASP A 146 -5.16 0.08 -7.30
C ASP A 146 -5.55 0.09 -8.80
N MET A 147 -5.46 1.25 -9.45
CA MET A 147 -5.67 1.38 -10.90
C MET A 147 -4.67 0.53 -11.69
N ARG A 148 -3.38 0.56 -11.35
CA ARG A 148 -2.35 -0.25 -12.00
C ARG A 148 -2.60 -1.75 -11.82
N VAL A 149 -3.00 -2.18 -10.61
CA VAL A 149 -3.35 -3.58 -10.34
C VAL A 149 -4.59 -4.00 -11.14
N ALA A 150 -5.60 -3.14 -11.23
CA ALA A 150 -6.80 -3.40 -12.02
C ALA A 150 -6.49 -3.53 -13.52
N GLN A 151 -5.62 -2.66 -14.06
CA GLN A 151 -5.15 -2.74 -15.45
C GLN A 151 -4.39 -4.04 -15.70
N ALA A 152 -3.44 -4.40 -14.84
CA ALA A 152 -2.68 -5.64 -14.96
C ALA A 152 -3.59 -6.89 -14.94
N ARG A 153 -4.60 -6.92 -14.06
CA ARG A 153 -5.60 -8.00 -14.03
C ARG A 153 -6.46 -8.05 -15.29
N ALA A 154 -6.82 -6.90 -15.86
CA ALA A 154 -7.56 -6.84 -17.10
C ALA A 154 -6.72 -7.36 -18.28
N GLU A 155 -5.44 -7.01 -18.34
CA GLU A 155 -4.51 -7.56 -19.33
C GLU A 155 -4.29 -9.06 -19.17
N GLN A 156 -4.10 -9.53 -17.93
CA GLN A 156 -3.99 -10.97 -17.65
C GLN A 156 -5.24 -11.72 -18.14
N LYS A 157 -6.44 -11.21 -17.83
CA LYS A 157 -7.69 -11.83 -18.28
C LYS A 157 -7.84 -11.84 -19.80
N ARG A 158 -7.36 -10.79 -20.49
CA ARG A 158 -7.33 -10.75 -21.96
C ARG A 158 -6.36 -11.81 -22.51
N ALA A 159 -5.17 -11.93 -21.94
CA ALA A 159 -4.20 -12.94 -22.33
C ALA A 159 -4.73 -14.37 -22.11
N GLU A 160 -5.37 -14.63 -20.97
CA GLU A 160 -6.02 -15.91 -20.67
C GLU A 160 -7.17 -16.23 -21.65
N ALA A 161 -7.97 -15.23 -22.04
CA ALA A 161 -9.04 -15.42 -23.02
C ALA A 161 -8.48 -15.79 -24.40
N ILE A 162 -7.41 -15.12 -24.85
CA ILE A 162 -6.73 -15.44 -26.11
C ILE A 162 -6.12 -16.85 -26.05
N ALA A 163 -5.46 -17.19 -24.94
CA ALA A 163 -4.89 -18.53 -24.76
C ALA A 163 -5.97 -19.62 -24.83
N ARG A 164 -7.11 -19.41 -24.16
CA ARG A 164 -8.25 -20.33 -24.20
C ARG A 164 -8.86 -20.44 -25.59
N GLU A 165 -8.94 -19.34 -26.33
CA GLU A 165 -9.41 -19.37 -27.73
C GLU A 165 -8.48 -20.24 -28.59
N GLN A 166 -7.16 -20.09 -28.45
CA GLN A 166 -6.18 -20.92 -29.16
C GLN A 166 -6.27 -22.40 -28.76
N GLU A 167 -6.45 -22.70 -27.46
CA GLU A 167 -6.68 -24.07 -26.99
C GLU A 167 -7.94 -24.68 -27.63
N MET A 168 -9.04 -23.93 -27.70
CA MET A 168 -10.28 -24.38 -28.33
C MET A 168 -10.15 -24.61 -29.84
N VAL A 169 -9.40 -23.74 -30.54
CA VAL A 169 -9.09 -23.91 -31.96
C VAL A 169 -8.27 -25.18 -32.17
N ALA A 170 -7.21 -25.38 -31.37
CA ALA A 170 -6.38 -26.59 -31.44
C ALA A 170 -7.20 -27.85 -31.14
N GLN A 171 -8.09 -27.80 -30.14
CA GLN A 171 -8.97 -28.92 -29.80
C GLN A 171 -9.96 -29.23 -30.92
N THR A 172 -10.52 -28.22 -31.57
CA THR A 172 -11.42 -28.40 -32.73
C THR A 172 -10.68 -29.05 -33.89
N GLN A 173 -9.43 -28.64 -34.15
CA GLN A 173 -8.58 -29.26 -35.17
C GLN A 173 -8.24 -30.72 -34.84
N ALA A 174 -7.90 -31.02 -33.58
CA ALA A 174 -7.64 -32.39 -33.12
C ALA A 174 -8.87 -33.29 -33.30
N ASN A 175 -10.05 -32.85 -32.82
CA ASN A 175 -11.30 -33.58 -32.99
C ASN A 175 -11.64 -33.78 -34.48
N ARG A 176 -11.40 -32.78 -35.33
CA ARG A 176 -11.63 -32.90 -36.78
C ARG A 176 -10.68 -33.94 -37.40
N ALA A 177 -9.43 -34.01 -36.95
CA ALA A 177 -8.50 -35.04 -37.38
C ALA A 177 -8.96 -36.44 -36.94
N GLU A 178 -9.49 -36.59 -35.72
CA GLU A 178 -10.08 -37.85 -35.25
C GLU A 178 -11.27 -38.29 -36.11
N VAL A 179 -12.17 -37.36 -36.46
CA VAL A 179 -13.29 -37.66 -37.37
C VAL A 179 -12.78 -38.13 -38.73
N VAL A 180 -11.77 -37.47 -39.29
CA VAL A 180 -11.18 -37.87 -40.58
C VAL A 180 -10.52 -39.24 -40.50
N LEU A 181 -9.84 -39.57 -39.39
CA LEU A 181 -9.26 -40.90 -39.17
C LEU A 181 -10.35 -41.97 -39.11
N ALA A 182 -11.42 -41.73 -38.35
CA ALA A 182 -12.55 -42.65 -38.27
C ALA A 182 -13.28 -42.82 -39.63
N GLU A 183 -13.43 -41.74 -40.40
CA GLU A 183 -13.99 -41.81 -41.76
C GLU A 183 -13.08 -42.61 -42.71
N ALA A 184 -11.75 -42.55 -42.52
CA ALA A 184 -10.79 -43.30 -43.34
C ALA A 184 -10.82 -44.81 -43.06
N GLU A 185 -11.22 -45.25 -41.86
CA GLU A 185 -11.43 -46.66 -41.54
C GLU A 185 -12.56 -47.29 -42.38
N VAL A 186 -13.56 -46.52 -42.81
CA VAL A 186 -14.70 -47.03 -43.58
C VAL A 186 -14.29 -47.56 -44.96
N PRO A 187 -13.56 -46.80 -45.81
CA PRO A 187 -12.99 -47.33 -47.06
C PRO A 187 -12.06 -48.52 -46.84
N GLU A 188 -11.25 -48.52 -45.77
CA GLU A 188 -10.32 -49.61 -45.48
C GLU A 188 -11.06 -50.90 -45.09
N ALA A 189 -12.12 -50.79 -44.29
CA ALA A 189 -13.00 -51.89 -43.93
C ALA A 189 -13.74 -52.43 -45.17
N ILE A 190 -14.23 -51.56 -46.05
CA ILE A 190 -14.84 -51.96 -47.33
C ILE A 190 -13.82 -52.70 -48.21
N ALA A 191 -12.59 -52.19 -48.33
CA ALA A 191 -11.52 -52.83 -49.09
C ALA A 191 -11.11 -54.19 -48.50
N SER A 192 -11.19 -54.35 -47.18
CA SER A 192 -10.94 -55.62 -46.49
C SER A 192 -12.10 -56.61 -46.71
N ALA A 193 -13.34 -56.15 -46.67
CA ALA A 193 -14.52 -56.98 -46.96
C ALA A 193 -14.52 -57.53 -48.40
N PHE A 194 -14.03 -56.75 -49.36
CA PHE A 194 -13.79 -57.21 -50.74
C PHE A 194 -12.70 -58.28 -50.82
N ARG A 195 -11.58 -58.12 -50.10
CA ARG A 195 -10.50 -59.11 -50.06
C ARG A 195 -10.93 -60.43 -49.41
N GLU A 196 -11.78 -60.37 -48.40
CA GLU A 196 -12.30 -61.52 -47.66
C GLU A 196 -13.53 -62.17 -48.33
N ASN A 197 -13.92 -61.74 -49.54
CA ASN A 197 -15.14 -62.20 -50.26
C ASN A 197 -16.44 -62.06 -49.45
N ARG A 198 -16.51 -61.12 -48.51
CA ARG A 198 -17.70 -60.85 -47.69
C ARG A 198 -18.64 -59.81 -48.32
N LEU A 199 -18.19 -59.10 -49.34
CA LEU A 199 -18.96 -58.11 -50.09
C LEU A 199 -18.79 -58.32 -51.60
N GLY A 200 -19.89 -58.43 -52.35
CA GLY A 200 -19.87 -58.61 -53.80
C GLY A 200 -19.78 -57.30 -54.59
N LEU A 201 -19.36 -57.38 -55.85
CA LEU A 201 -19.28 -56.21 -56.74
C LEU A 201 -20.67 -55.59 -56.99
N LEU A 202 -21.70 -56.44 -57.17
CA LEU A 202 -23.09 -56.01 -57.34
C LEU A 202 -23.60 -55.26 -56.09
N ASP A 203 -23.32 -55.78 -54.89
CA ASP A 203 -23.74 -55.17 -53.62
C ASP A 203 -23.13 -53.77 -53.40
N TYR A 204 -21.87 -53.57 -53.82
CA TYR A 204 -21.22 -52.26 -53.73
C TYR A 204 -21.79 -51.23 -54.70
N TYR A 205 -22.13 -51.65 -55.92
CA TYR A 205 -22.81 -50.78 -56.88
C TYR A 205 -24.22 -50.41 -56.39
N GLU A 206 -24.93 -51.33 -55.75
CA GLU A 206 -26.22 -51.06 -55.13
C GLU A 206 -26.10 -50.06 -53.98
N LEU A 207 -25.12 -50.24 -53.08
CA LEU A 207 -24.81 -49.28 -52.02
C LEU A 207 -24.51 -47.88 -52.58
N LYS A 208 -23.71 -47.78 -53.65
CA LYS A 208 -23.39 -46.51 -54.31
C LYS A 208 -24.62 -45.85 -54.93
N ASN A 209 -25.52 -46.64 -55.52
CA ASN A 209 -26.76 -46.12 -56.09
C ASN A 209 -27.70 -45.59 -55.00
N VAL A 210 -27.84 -46.30 -53.88
CA VAL A 210 -28.64 -45.83 -52.73
C VAL A 210 -28.04 -44.55 -52.14
N GLN A 211 -26.71 -44.47 -51.98
CA GLN A 211 -26.05 -43.24 -51.52
C GLN A 211 -26.26 -42.05 -52.49
N ALA A 212 -26.24 -42.31 -53.80
CA ALA A 212 -26.48 -41.30 -54.83
C ALA A 212 -27.93 -40.80 -54.81
N ASP A 213 -28.90 -41.70 -54.66
CA ASP A 213 -30.32 -41.33 -54.54
C ASP A 213 -30.57 -40.53 -53.25
N THR A 214 -29.97 -40.92 -52.13
CA THR A 214 -30.05 -40.17 -50.87
C THR A 214 -29.44 -38.77 -51.00
N LYS A 215 -28.28 -38.62 -51.66
CA LYS A 215 -27.66 -37.30 -51.92
C LYS A 215 -28.52 -36.42 -52.84
N MET A 216 -29.15 -37.01 -53.86
CA MET A 216 -30.09 -36.27 -54.71
C MET A 216 -31.30 -35.81 -53.89
N ARG A 217 -31.85 -36.69 -53.04
CA ARG A 217 -33.00 -36.38 -52.18
C ARG A 217 -32.68 -35.31 -51.14
N SER A 218 -31.52 -35.34 -50.49
CA SER A 218 -31.14 -34.30 -49.53
C SER A 218 -30.91 -32.93 -50.18
N ALA A 219 -30.30 -32.91 -51.38
CA ALA A 219 -30.15 -31.68 -52.17
C ALA A 219 -31.49 -31.09 -52.66
N ILE A 220 -32.49 -31.93 -52.93
CA ILE A 220 -33.84 -31.50 -53.33
C ILE A 220 -34.69 -31.10 -52.10
N ALA A 221 -34.56 -31.79 -50.98
CA ALA A 221 -35.31 -31.55 -49.75
C ALA A 221 -34.84 -30.30 -49.00
N GLY A 222 -33.63 -29.80 -49.28
CA GLY A 222 -33.08 -28.59 -48.66
C GLY A 222 -32.91 -28.78 -47.15
N GLU A 223 -31.87 -29.50 -46.74
CA GLU A 223 -31.37 -29.32 -45.38
C GLU A 223 -30.96 -27.85 -45.23
N ARG A 224 -31.75 -27.08 -44.48
CA ARG A 224 -31.33 -25.78 -43.99
C ARG A 224 -30.14 -26.02 -43.09
N ASP A 225 -28.95 -25.73 -43.58
CA ASP A 225 -27.77 -25.61 -42.74
C ASP A 225 -28.09 -24.61 -41.61
N GLU A 226 -28.27 -25.14 -40.40
CA GLU A 226 -28.32 -24.35 -39.19
C GLU A 226 -26.98 -23.66 -39.00
N VAL A 227 -26.96 -22.38 -39.36
CA VAL A 227 -26.18 -21.27 -38.80
C VAL A 227 -24.89 -21.68 -38.08
N ALA A 228 -23.78 -21.66 -38.81
CA ALA A 228 -22.49 -21.41 -38.20
C ALA A 228 -22.51 -20.00 -37.54
N PRO A 229 -22.14 -19.84 -36.26
CA PRO A 229 -22.13 -18.51 -35.65
C PRO A 229 -20.97 -17.72 -36.25
N SER A 230 -21.29 -16.61 -36.92
CA SER A 230 -20.34 -15.59 -37.31
C SER A 230 -19.83 -14.87 -36.07
N ALA A 231 -18.63 -15.21 -35.62
CA ALA A 231 -17.89 -14.43 -34.63
C ALA A 231 -16.83 -13.58 -35.35
N ASP A 232 -17.27 -12.47 -35.95
CA ASP A 232 -16.37 -11.34 -36.19
C ASP A 232 -17.14 -10.05 -35.91
N MET A 233 -17.13 -9.66 -34.63
CA MET A 233 -17.70 -8.40 -34.16
C MET A 233 -16.92 -7.92 -32.93
N THR A 234 -15.66 -7.53 -33.12
CA THR A 234 -15.02 -6.53 -32.24
C THR A 234 -13.95 -5.77 -33.00
N SER A 235 -14.40 -4.79 -33.78
CA SER A 235 -13.61 -3.67 -34.29
C SER A 235 -14.42 -2.41 -34.02
N ARG A 236 -14.21 -1.83 -32.83
CA ARG A 236 -14.42 -0.42 -32.48
C ARG A 236 -13.94 -0.17 -31.05
#